data_AF-A0A4R4AWV2-F1
#
_entry.id   AF-A0A4R4AWV2-F1
#
_cell.length_a   1.000
_cell.length_b   1.000
_cell.length_c   1.000
_cell.angle_alpha   90.00
_cell.angle_beta   90.00
_cell.angle_gamma   90.00
#
_symmetry.space_group_name_H-M   'P 1'
#
loop_
_entity.id
_entity.type
_entity.pdbx_description
1 polymer ?
#
loop_
_entity_poly.entity_id
_entity_poly.type
_entity_poly.pdbx_seq_one_letter_code
_entity_poly.pdbx_strand_id
1 'polypeptide(L)'
;MNDKIISIINTYEKDGDFMGGVNQDIVQQAAQILNISFPYSYRWFLNQYGSGGIDGMDIHGCEGTAADSSVVYHTKLYREKYDLPLQYIILEDIDGTVTCLDTSQMKDGECPVLLWNRFSKEVYAITHENFSEYLLDYLQESVDNMYDEG
;
A
#
# COMPACT_ATOMS: atom_id res chain seq x y z
N MET A 1 7.55 -16.23 0.65
CA MET A 1 6.99 -15.10 -0.14
C MET A 1 7.85 -13.87 0.05
N ASN A 2 8.02 -13.39 1.29
CA ASN A 2 8.86 -12.23 1.59
C ASN A 2 10.29 -12.32 1.05
N ASP A 3 10.93 -13.49 1.04
CA ASP A 3 12.29 -13.64 0.49
C ASP A 3 12.42 -13.19 -0.97
N LYS A 4 11.39 -13.44 -1.79
CA LYS A 4 11.37 -12.97 -3.19
C LYS A 4 11.21 -11.46 -3.27
N ILE A 5 10.29 -10.90 -2.49
CA ILE A 5 10.05 -9.45 -2.40
C ILE A 5 11.35 -8.75 -1.98
N ILE A 6 11.98 -9.22 -0.91
CA ILE A 6 13.26 -8.69 -0.41
C ILE A 6 14.35 -8.80 -1.48
N SER A 7 14.42 -9.94 -2.19
CA SER A 7 15.40 -10.14 -3.25
C SER A 7 15.22 -9.16 -4.40
N ILE A 8 13.98 -8.89 -4.82
CA ILE A 8 13.69 -7.92 -5.88
C ILE A 8 14.08 -6.52 -5.40
N ILE A 9 13.57 -6.09 -4.24
CA ILE A 9 13.85 -4.76 -3.68
C ILE A 9 15.36 -4.53 -3.56
N ASN A 10 16.12 -5.43 -2.91
CA ASN A 10 17.57 -5.26 -2.74
C ASN A 10 18.36 -5.24 -4.07
N THR A 11 17.80 -5.80 -5.14
CA THR A 11 18.47 -5.86 -6.44
C THR A 11 18.23 -4.60 -7.27
N TYR A 12 17.03 -4.03 -7.18
CA TYR A 12 16.58 -2.97 -8.09
C TYR A 12 16.35 -1.62 -7.42
N GLU A 13 16.26 -1.55 -6.08
CA GLU A 13 16.09 -0.29 -5.37
C GLU A 13 17.24 0.69 -5.63
N LYS A 14 16.88 1.96 -5.75
CA LYS A 14 17.80 3.10 -5.81
C LYS A 14 17.59 4.00 -4.59
N ASP A 15 18.57 4.85 -4.32
CA ASP A 15 18.48 5.84 -3.24
C ASP A 15 17.23 6.72 -3.43
N GLY A 16 16.29 6.63 -2.50
CA GLY A 16 15.05 7.39 -2.50
C GLY A 16 13.80 6.62 -2.95
N ASP A 17 13.94 5.38 -3.42
CA ASP A 17 12.81 4.52 -3.81
C ASP A 17 11.91 4.18 -2.60
N PHE A 18 12.51 4.03 -1.42
CA PHE A 18 11.79 3.81 -0.17
C PHE A 18 12.18 4.84 0.90
N MET A 19 11.20 5.23 1.72
CA MET A 19 11.39 6.20 2.81
C MET A 19 12.06 5.60 4.05
N GLY A 20 12.15 4.27 4.11
CA GLY A 20 12.72 3.52 5.21
C GLY A 20 11.68 3.13 6.27
N GLY A 21 11.86 1.93 6.84
CA GLY A 21 10.93 1.36 7.81
C GLY A 21 10.68 2.22 9.06
N VAL A 22 9.43 2.20 9.53
CA VAL A 22 9.01 2.84 10.78
C VAL A 22 8.90 1.84 11.93
N ASN A 23 8.91 2.32 13.17
CA ASN A 23 8.70 1.45 14.33
C ASN A 23 7.22 1.08 14.53
N GLN A 24 6.98 0.07 15.37
CA GLN A 24 5.62 -0.42 15.65
C GLN A 24 4.70 0.65 16.26
N ASP A 25 5.23 1.59 17.04
CA ASP A 25 4.44 2.65 17.67
C ASP A 25 3.83 3.59 16.62
N ILE A 26 4.58 3.93 15.56
CA ILE A 26 4.09 4.73 14.44
C ILE A 26 2.99 3.96 13.70
N VAL A 27 3.23 2.68 13.38
CA VAL A 27 2.25 1.83 12.70
C VAL A 27 0.95 1.72 13.51
N GLN A 28 1.05 1.53 14.82
CA GLN A 28 -0.11 1.44 15.71
C GLN A 28 -0.87 2.77 15.79
N GLN A 29 -0.17 3.89 15.90
CA GLN A 29 -0.80 5.22 15.90
C GLN A 29 -1.49 5.51 14.57
N ALA A 30 -0.89 5.17 13.43
CA ALA A 30 -1.51 5.33 12.12
C ALA A 30 -2.80 4.52 12.01
N ALA A 31 -2.78 3.26 12.47
CA ALA A 31 -3.97 2.40 12.52
C ALA A 31 -5.07 2.98 13.44
N GLN A 32 -4.69 3.54 14.59
CA GLN A 32 -5.61 4.22 15.51
C GLN A 32 -6.23 5.47 14.89
N ILE A 33 -5.43 6.29 14.21
CA ILE A 33 -5.91 7.50 13.52
C ILE A 33 -6.93 7.15 12.43
N LEU A 34 -6.71 6.04 11.71
CA LEU A 34 -7.60 5.57 10.66
C LEU A 34 -8.77 4.71 11.18
N ASN A 35 -8.74 4.33 12.46
CA ASN A 35 -9.69 3.45 13.14
C ASN A 35 -9.87 2.08 12.45
N ILE A 36 -8.75 1.42 12.16
CA ILE A 36 -8.69 0.13 11.45
C ILE A 36 -7.63 -0.79 12.07
N SER A 37 -7.50 -2.00 11.53
CA SER A 37 -6.34 -2.87 11.73
C SER A 37 -5.67 -3.15 10.39
N PHE A 38 -4.38 -2.85 10.28
CA PHE A 38 -3.60 -3.21 9.08
C PHE A 38 -3.36 -4.73 9.02
N PRO A 39 -3.34 -5.35 7.82
CA PRO A 39 -3.00 -6.77 7.66
C PRO A 39 -1.52 -7.05 8.00
N TYR A 40 -1.15 -8.32 8.26
CA TYR A 40 0.22 -8.67 8.67
C TYR A 40 1.25 -8.30 7.62
N SER A 41 1.00 -8.62 6.35
CA SER A 41 1.90 -8.35 5.24
C SER A 41 2.13 -6.85 5.02
N TYR A 42 1.09 -6.03 5.08
CA TYR A 42 1.23 -4.57 4.99
C TYR A 42 1.98 -4.00 6.20
N ARG A 43 1.69 -4.47 7.42
CA ARG A 43 2.48 -4.07 8.60
C ARG A 43 3.95 -4.42 8.45
N TRP A 44 4.27 -5.60 7.92
CA TRP A 44 5.66 -5.96 7.65
C TRP A 44 6.31 -4.95 6.69
N PHE A 45 5.64 -4.61 5.58
CA PHE A 45 6.12 -3.59 4.64
C PHE A 45 6.34 -2.23 5.32
N LEU A 46 5.39 -1.73 6.11
CA LEU A 46 5.54 -0.47 6.85
C LEU A 46 6.76 -0.51 7.80
N ASN A 47 7.01 -1.63 8.47
CA ASN A 47 8.14 -1.75 9.40
C ASN A 47 9.50 -1.90 8.69
N GLN A 48 9.54 -2.35 7.43
CA GLN A 48 10.78 -2.56 6.69
C GLN A 48 11.10 -1.38 5.77
N TYR A 49 10.10 -0.88 5.06
CA TYR A 49 10.26 0.07 3.96
C TYR A 49 9.52 1.40 4.20
N GLY A 50 8.55 1.42 5.11
CA GLY A 50 7.77 2.62 5.43
C GLY A 50 6.74 2.90 4.35
N SER A 51 7.19 3.45 3.23
CA SER A 51 6.45 3.75 2.01
C SER A 51 7.41 3.82 0.81
N GLY A 52 6.85 3.87 -0.39
CA GLY A 52 7.60 3.98 -1.64
C GLY A 52 7.40 2.78 -2.55
N GLY A 53 8.28 2.65 -3.53
CA GLY A 53 8.22 1.60 -4.54
C GLY A 53 9.36 1.72 -5.53
N ILE A 54 9.33 0.90 -6.57
CA ILE A 54 10.38 0.86 -7.58
C ILE A 54 9.84 1.46 -8.88
N ASP A 55 10.70 2.18 -9.59
CA ASP A 55 10.43 2.78 -10.90
C ASP A 55 9.39 3.91 -10.90
N GLY A 56 9.34 4.69 -9.81
CA GLY A 56 8.46 5.86 -9.70
C GLY A 56 6.98 5.54 -9.50
N MET A 57 6.62 4.26 -9.36
CA MET A 57 5.37 3.86 -8.74
C MET A 57 5.60 3.79 -7.22
N ASP A 58 4.70 4.37 -6.42
CA ASP A 58 4.86 4.53 -4.98
C ASP A 58 3.64 4.01 -4.21
N ILE A 59 3.87 3.04 -3.32
CA ILE A 59 2.86 2.58 -2.37
C ILE A 59 2.86 3.50 -1.15
N HIS A 60 1.73 4.14 -0.89
CA HIS A 60 1.49 4.91 0.32
C HIS A 60 1.68 4.06 1.57
N GLY A 61 2.29 4.65 2.58
CA GLY A 61 2.68 3.97 3.79
C GLY A 61 2.91 4.92 4.95
N CYS A 62 3.84 4.55 5.81
CA CYS A 62 4.19 5.32 7.00
C CYS A 62 5.58 5.90 6.84
N GLU A 63 5.68 7.21 7.04
CA GLU A 63 6.93 7.96 7.06
C GLU A 63 6.83 9.07 8.09
N GLY A 64 7.97 9.50 8.63
CA GLY A 64 8.02 10.54 9.65
C GLY A 64 7.18 10.20 10.89
N THR A 65 6.09 10.94 11.10
CA THR A 65 5.12 10.67 12.18
C THR A 65 3.89 9.96 11.66
N ALA A 66 3.14 9.29 12.55
CA ALA A 66 1.88 8.65 12.18
C ALA A 66 0.84 9.61 11.57
N ALA A 67 0.87 10.90 11.94
CA ALA A 67 -0.04 11.90 11.38
C ALA A 67 0.39 12.40 10.00
N ASP A 68 1.70 12.42 9.75
CA ASP A 68 2.29 12.88 8.49
C ASP A 68 2.43 11.77 7.44
N SER A 69 2.17 10.52 7.84
CA SER A 69 2.22 9.35 6.97
C SER A 69 1.24 9.48 5.78
N SER A 70 1.74 9.23 4.57
CA SER A 70 1.01 9.28 3.31
C SER A 70 -0.25 8.43 3.35
N VAL A 71 -0.18 7.21 3.88
CA VAL A 71 -1.37 6.35 4.01
C VAL A 71 -2.47 7.02 4.83
N VAL A 72 -2.10 7.74 5.89
CA VAL A 72 -3.04 8.44 6.77
C VAL A 72 -3.62 9.66 6.07
N TYR A 73 -2.76 10.48 5.47
CA TYR A 73 -3.16 11.68 4.76
C TYR A 73 -4.10 11.35 3.59
N HIS A 74 -3.68 10.46 2.68
CA HIS A 74 -4.44 10.11 1.49
C HIS A 74 -5.75 9.39 1.83
N THR A 75 -5.73 8.44 2.76
CA THR A 75 -6.96 7.76 3.18
C THR A 75 -7.98 8.75 3.77
N LYS A 76 -7.55 9.68 4.62
CA LYS A 76 -8.44 10.73 5.16
C LYS A 76 -8.97 11.66 4.08
N LEU A 77 -8.09 12.15 3.21
CA LEU A 77 -8.44 13.02 2.09
C LEU A 77 -9.52 12.37 1.22
N TYR A 78 -9.38 11.07 0.95
CA TYR A 78 -10.32 10.35 0.10
C TYR A 78 -11.65 10.04 0.77
N ARG A 79 -11.64 9.75 2.08
CA ARG A 79 -12.87 9.67 2.88
C ARG A 79 -13.64 10.99 2.84
N GLU A 80 -12.94 12.12 2.94
CA GLU A 80 -13.56 13.45 2.94
C GLU A 80 -14.05 13.89 1.55
N LYS A 81 -13.23 13.70 0.49
CA LYS A 81 -13.51 14.27 -0.83
C LYS A 81 -14.29 13.36 -1.76
N TYR A 82 -14.16 12.05 -1.59
CA TYR A 82 -14.67 11.07 -2.54
C TYR A 82 -15.58 10.02 -1.90
N ASP A 83 -15.94 10.18 -0.63
CA ASP A 83 -16.75 9.25 0.15
C ASP A 83 -16.17 7.82 0.17
N LEU A 84 -14.83 7.71 0.25
CA LEU A 84 -14.18 6.41 0.37
C LEU A 84 -14.72 5.67 1.62
N PRO A 85 -15.16 4.40 1.48
CA PRO A 85 -15.61 3.59 2.61
C PRO A 85 -14.57 3.51 3.74
N LEU A 86 -15.03 3.54 5.00
CA LEU A 86 -14.16 3.58 6.17
C LEU A 86 -13.26 2.35 6.32
N GLN A 87 -13.69 1.21 5.79
CA GLN A 87 -12.91 -0.03 5.80
C GLN A 87 -11.78 -0.04 4.76
N TYR A 88 -11.77 0.89 3.81
CA TYR A 88 -10.74 0.95 2.78
C TYR A 88 -9.55 1.80 3.23
N ILE A 89 -8.36 1.33 2.84
CA ILE A 89 -7.07 1.99 3.01
C ILE A 89 -6.42 2.12 1.66
N ILE A 90 -6.01 3.33 1.29
CA ILE A 90 -5.42 3.59 -0.02
C ILE A 90 -3.96 3.21 -0.02
N LEU A 91 -3.58 2.43 -1.03
CA LEU A 91 -2.19 2.12 -1.37
C LEU A 91 -1.67 3.06 -2.46
N GLU A 92 -2.48 3.34 -3.48
CA GLU A 92 -2.10 4.16 -4.64
C GLU A 92 -3.35 4.68 -5.37
N ASP A 93 -3.20 5.76 -6.14
CA ASP A 93 -4.19 6.24 -7.10
C ASP A 93 -3.55 6.49 -8.47
N ILE A 94 -3.97 5.70 -9.47
CA ILE A 94 -3.55 5.87 -10.87
C ILE A 94 -4.75 6.36 -11.67
N ASP A 95 -4.76 7.66 -12.00
CA ASP A 95 -5.78 8.33 -12.81
C ASP A 95 -7.23 8.11 -12.33
N GLY A 96 -7.44 7.94 -11.02
CA GLY A 96 -8.75 7.70 -10.42
C GLY A 96 -9.12 6.22 -10.28
N THR A 97 -8.24 5.31 -10.68
CA THR A 97 -8.28 3.90 -10.29
C THR A 97 -7.46 3.74 -9.02
N VAL A 98 -8.14 3.58 -7.90
CA VAL A 98 -7.53 3.60 -6.57
C VAL A 98 -7.34 2.17 -6.08
N THR A 99 -6.10 1.80 -5.79
CA THR A 99 -5.80 0.51 -5.19
C THR A 99 -5.98 0.60 -3.68
N CYS A 100 -6.81 -0.28 -3.12
CA CYS A 100 -7.19 -0.25 -1.71
C CYS A 100 -7.06 -1.62 -1.03
N LEU A 101 -6.75 -1.61 0.25
CA LEU A 101 -6.99 -2.74 1.16
C LEU A 101 -8.42 -2.70 1.69
N ASP A 102 -9.15 -3.81 1.66
CA ASP A 102 -10.46 -3.93 2.31
C ASP A 102 -10.35 -4.60 3.68
N THR A 103 -10.13 -3.78 4.71
CA THR A 103 -9.95 -4.26 6.09
C THR A 103 -11.21 -4.86 6.72
N SER A 104 -12.38 -4.77 6.07
CA SER A 104 -13.60 -5.42 6.54
C SER A 104 -13.61 -6.93 6.27
N GLN A 105 -12.79 -7.41 5.34
CA GLN A 105 -12.68 -8.81 4.94
C GLN A 105 -11.41 -9.47 5.46
N MET A 106 -11.11 -9.22 6.75
CA MET A 106 -9.94 -9.79 7.40
C MET A 106 -10.09 -11.31 7.63
N LYS A 107 -9.14 -12.09 7.13
CA LYS A 107 -9.04 -13.55 7.33
C LYS A 107 -7.60 -13.94 7.60
N ASP A 108 -7.38 -14.67 8.70
CA ASP A 108 -6.05 -15.13 9.14
C ASP A 108 -5.01 -13.98 9.24
N GLY A 109 -5.49 -12.76 9.50
CA GLY A 109 -4.69 -11.54 9.63
C GLY A 109 -4.28 -10.86 8.33
N GLU A 110 -4.83 -11.30 7.20
CA GLU A 110 -4.72 -10.67 5.89
C GLU A 110 -6.08 -10.18 5.40
N CYS A 111 -6.08 -9.28 4.42
CA CYS A 111 -7.30 -8.79 3.79
C CYS A 111 -7.06 -8.53 2.29
N PRO A 112 -8.11 -8.60 1.45
CA PRO A 112 -7.95 -8.48 0.02
C PRO A 112 -7.54 -7.07 -0.43
N VAL A 113 -6.93 -7.03 -1.60
CA VAL A 113 -6.63 -5.81 -2.36
C VAL A 113 -7.68 -5.67 -3.47
N LEU A 114 -8.22 -4.47 -3.64
CA LEU A 114 -9.23 -4.16 -4.64
C LEU A 114 -8.92 -2.87 -5.39
N LEU A 115 -9.55 -2.72 -6.54
CA LEU A 115 -9.59 -1.48 -7.31
C LEU A 115 -10.92 -0.79 -7.09
N TRP A 116 -10.87 0.45 -6.63
CA TRP A 116 -12.02 1.31 -6.39
C TRP A 116 -11.95 2.52 -7.32
N ASN A 117 -13.05 2.83 -8.01
CA ASN A 117 -13.08 3.95 -8.94
C ASN A 117 -13.49 5.23 -8.21
N ARG A 118 -12.62 6.24 -8.23
CA ARG A 118 -12.85 7.54 -7.57
C ARG A 118 -14.07 8.30 -8.09
N PHE A 119 -14.40 8.13 -9.36
CA PHE A 119 -15.47 8.88 -10.02
C PHE A 119 -16.84 8.23 -9.83
N SER A 120 -16.96 6.92 -10.06
CA SER A 120 -18.21 6.18 -9.85
C SER A 120 -18.46 5.81 -8.39
N LYS A 121 -17.39 5.78 -7.57
CA LYS A 121 -17.38 5.33 -6.17
C LYS A 121 -17.69 3.85 -5.99
N GLU A 122 -17.47 3.05 -7.04
CA GLU A 122 -17.75 1.62 -7.06
C GLU A 122 -16.46 0.79 -7.05
N VAL A 123 -16.55 -0.44 -6.53
CA VAL A 123 -15.50 -1.44 -6.65
C VAL A 123 -15.52 -1.98 -8.07
N TYR A 124 -14.37 -1.91 -8.75
CA TYR A 124 -14.18 -2.45 -10.08
C TYR A 124 -13.82 -3.94 -10.04
N ALA A 125 -12.87 -4.31 -9.19
CA ALA A 125 -12.38 -5.69 -9.05
C ALA A 125 -11.72 -5.91 -7.69
N ILE A 126 -11.77 -7.14 -7.19
CA ILE A 126 -10.81 -7.65 -6.19
C ILE A 126 -9.67 -8.27 -6.98
N THR A 127 -8.44 -7.83 -6.74
CA THR A 127 -7.27 -8.21 -7.55
C THR A 127 -6.39 -9.25 -6.85
N HIS A 128 -6.25 -9.16 -5.52
CA HIS A 128 -5.39 -10.05 -4.75
C HIS A 128 -6.04 -10.42 -3.42
N GLU A 129 -5.69 -11.59 -2.88
CA GLU A 129 -6.22 -12.05 -1.60
C GLU A 129 -5.51 -11.39 -0.40
N ASN A 130 -4.30 -10.88 -0.60
CA ASN A 130 -3.50 -10.20 0.42
C ASN A 130 -2.50 -9.20 -0.17
N PHE A 131 -1.98 -8.30 0.67
CA PHE A 131 -1.07 -7.26 0.24
C PHE A 131 0.28 -7.81 -0.24
N SER A 132 0.79 -8.90 0.32
CA SER A 132 2.07 -9.47 -0.12
C SER A 132 2.04 -10.08 -1.53
N GLU A 133 0.91 -10.64 -1.95
CA GLU A 133 0.70 -11.07 -3.34
C GLU A 133 0.69 -9.86 -4.28
N TYR A 134 -0.09 -8.84 -3.94
CA TYR A 134 -0.10 -7.57 -4.69
C TYR A 134 1.29 -6.95 -4.80
N LEU A 135 2.03 -6.85 -3.69
CA LEU A 135 3.36 -6.27 -3.69
C LEU A 135 4.34 -7.07 -4.55
N LEU A 136 4.24 -8.40 -4.56
CA LEU A 136 5.10 -9.24 -5.40
C LEU A 136 4.82 -9.00 -6.88
N ASP A 137 3.55 -9.02 -7.28
CA ASP A 137 3.16 -8.83 -8.68
C ASP A 137 3.50 -7.41 -9.15
N TYR A 138 3.21 -6.40 -8.31
CA TYR A 138 3.60 -5.00 -8.53
C TYR A 138 5.11 -4.84 -8.78
N LEU A 139 5.95 -5.42 -7.92
CA LEU A 139 7.41 -5.35 -8.09
C LEU A 139 7.89 -6.09 -9.33
N GLN A 140 7.25 -7.20 -9.68
CA GLN A 140 7.57 -7.98 -10.87
C GLN A 140 7.24 -7.18 -12.14
N GLU A 141 6.08 -6.51 -12.17
CA GLU A 141 5.68 -5.61 -13.26
C GLU A 141 6.63 -4.42 -13.40
N SER A 142 7.04 -3.76 -12.31
CA SER A 142 8.06 -2.70 -12.35
C SER A 142 9.36 -3.19 -12.99
N VAL A 143 9.85 -4.37 -12.59
CA VAL A 143 11.09 -4.94 -13.12
C VAL A 143 10.96 -5.31 -14.59
N ASP A 144 9.84 -5.91 -15.00
CA ASP A 144 9.61 -6.31 -16.38
C ASP A 144 9.54 -5.09 -17.31
N ASN A 145 8.88 -4.01 -16.89
CA ASN A 145 8.81 -2.75 -17.64
C ASN A 145 10.18 -2.10 -17.86
N MET A 146 11.09 -2.18 -16.88
CA MET A 146 12.47 -1.68 -17.05
C MET A 146 13.24 -2.40 -18.17
N TYR A 147 12.92 -3.67 -18.44
CA TYR A 147 13.56 -4.43 -19.52
C TYR A 147 12.94 -4.16 -20.89
N ASP A 148 11.67 -3.76 -20.95
CA ASP A 148 10.99 -3.41 -22.20
C ASP A 148 11.38 -2.01 -22.72
N GLU A 149 11.90 -1.13 -21.85
CA GLU A 149 12.43 0.19 -22.21
C GLU A 149 13.91 0.19 -22.63
N GLY A 150 14.60 -0.96 -22.56
CA GLY A 150 16.04 -1.12 -22.86
C GLY A 150 16.36 -1.64 -24.26
#